data_AF-L8PRI0-F1
#
_entry.id   AF-L8PRI0-F1
#
_cell.length_a   1.000
_cell.length_b   1.000
_cell.length_c   1.000
_cell.angle_alpha   90.00
_cell.angle_beta   90.00
_cell.angle_gamma   90.00
#
_symmetry.space_group_name_H-M   'P 1'
#
loop_
_entity.id
_entity.type
_entity.pdbx_description
1 polymer ?
#
loop_
_entity_poly.entity_id
_entity_poly.type
_entity_poly.pdbx_seq_one_letter_code
_entity_poly.pdbx_strand_id
1 'polypeptide(L)'
;MAYQAGGQRSVPRPVPESPEGQAYLRDYATLLEAVPFPSVILDHRWDVVLANTAFASLFRGVGQHPTAMPGDNFLRFVLFHPDASTVLGEHESSWCLPMLAQFAAAVERHGHDHGLQAIRREIAQDPIMEAAYRHGLPHWIRAVGEQAVVQDGSVRPLLHPDPRWGATECRVVDETPSSLQKMGYTRQTLVLREVRRDRPRVRGARRVANHLRVVPTSEG
;
A
#
# COMPACT_ATOMS: atom_id res chain seq x y z
N MET A 1 2.39 28.26 12.51
CA MET A 1 1.21 28.86 13.15
C MET A 1 0.07 27.85 13.11
N ALA A 2 -0.81 27.90 14.10
CA ALA A 2 -1.64 26.81 14.60
C ALA A 2 -2.61 26.18 13.58
N TYR A 3 -2.63 24.85 13.52
CA TYR A 3 -3.77 24.08 13.02
C TYR A 3 -4.91 24.23 14.02
N GLN A 4 -5.97 24.92 13.64
CA GLN A 4 -7.21 24.94 14.42
C GLN A 4 -7.84 23.54 14.35
N ALA A 5 -7.80 22.84 15.48
CA ALA A 5 -8.53 21.61 15.71
C ALA A 5 -10.04 21.92 15.77
N GLY A 6 -10.70 21.93 14.62
CA GLY A 6 -12.14 21.78 14.56
C GLY A 6 -12.47 20.33 14.90
N GLY A 7 -13.15 20.10 16.03
CA GLY A 7 -13.56 18.77 16.48
C GLY A 7 -14.29 18.02 15.36
N GLN A 8 -13.66 16.97 14.85
CA GLN A 8 -14.22 16.18 13.77
C GLN A 8 -15.23 15.18 14.33
N ARG A 9 -16.46 15.27 13.84
CA ARG A 9 -17.42 14.16 13.89
C ARG A 9 -16.75 12.97 13.23
N SER A 10 -16.65 11.86 13.95
CA SER A 10 -16.34 10.55 13.37
C SER A 10 -17.27 10.34 12.19
N VAL A 11 -16.72 10.26 10.98
CA VAL A 11 -17.49 9.84 9.80
C VAL A 11 -18.00 8.44 10.14
N PRO A 12 -19.32 8.17 10.02
CA PRO A 12 -19.84 6.85 10.32
C PRO A 12 -19.09 5.81 9.47
N ARG A 13 -18.60 4.74 10.11
CA ARG A 13 -18.01 3.63 9.35
C ARG A 13 -19.01 3.16 8.29
N PRO A 14 -18.55 2.71 7.11
CA PRO A 14 -19.44 2.11 6.13
C PRO A 14 -20.04 0.85 6.77
N VAL A 15 -21.33 0.90 7.10
CA VAL A 15 -22.07 -0.26 7.60
C VAL A 15 -23.08 -0.64 6.53
N PRO A 16 -23.21 -1.93 6.16
CA PRO A 16 -24.29 -2.36 5.28
C PRO A 16 -25.64 -1.93 5.84
N GLU A 17 -26.48 -1.37 4.99
CA GLU A 17 -27.81 -0.91 5.38
C GLU A 17 -28.75 -2.07 5.80
N SER A 18 -28.46 -3.31 5.36
CA SER A 18 -29.26 -4.48 5.69
C SER A 18 -28.69 -5.30 6.86
N PRO A 19 -29.55 -5.83 7.76
CA PRO A 19 -29.16 -6.76 8.82
C PRO A 19 -28.42 -8.01 8.31
N GLU A 20 -28.83 -8.54 7.16
CA GLU A 20 -28.21 -9.70 6.51
C GLU A 20 -26.79 -9.38 6.03
N GLY A 21 -26.58 -8.18 5.48
CA GLY A 21 -25.25 -7.72 5.08
C GLY A 21 -24.31 -7.58 6.27
N GLN A 22 -24.82 -7.08 7.41
CA GLN A 22 -24.03 -7.00 8.65
C GLN A 22 -23.70 -8.38 9.22
N ALA A 23 -24.64 -9.33 9.18
CA ALA A 23 -24.38 -10.71 9.61
C ALA A 23 -23.30 -11.35 8.73
N TYR A 24 -23.41 -11.20 7.40
CA TYR A 24 -22.41 -11.69 6.47
C TYR A 24 -21.02 -11.08 6.73
N LEU A 25 -20.92 -9.78 6.98
CA LEU A 25 -19.63 -9.15 7.32
C LEU A 25 -19.05 -9.67 8.63
N ARG A 26 -19.87 -9.97 9.64
CA ARG A 26 -19.38 -10.58 10.89
C ARG A 26 -18.78 -11.96 10.63
N ASP A 27 -19.45 -12.80 9.85
CA ASP A 27 -18.94 -14.12 9.50
C ASP A 27 -17.69 -14.01 8.62
N TYR A 28 -17.68 -13.07 7.68
CA TYR A 28 -16.54 -12.82 6.82
C TYR A 28 -15.32 -12.29 7.59
N ALA A 29 -15.52 -11.54 8.68
CA ALA A 29 -14.43 -11.09 9.54
C ALA A 29 -13.64 -12.28 10.12
N THR A 30 -14.32 -13.39 10.48
CA THR A 30 -13.65 -14.62 10.92
C THR A 30 -12.77 -15.22 9.82
N LEU A 31 -13.24 -15.22 8.56
CA LEU A 31 -12.46 -15.69 7.42
C LEU A 31 -11.27 -14.77 7.12
N LEU A 32 -11.49 -13.45 7.16
CA LEU A 32 -10.45 -12.45 6.92
C LEU A 32 -9.32 -12.56 7.95
N GLU A 33 -9.68 -12.82 9.22
CA GLU A 33 -8.72 -12.97 10.31
C GLU A 33 -7.84 -14.22 10.17
N ALA A 34 -8.35 -15.29 9.54
CA ALA A 34 -7.58 -16.51 9.28
C ALA A 34 -6.48 -16.33 8.21
N VAL A 35 -6.50 -15.24 7.43
CA VAL A 35 -5.51 -14.97 6.38
C VAL A 35 -4.20 -14.48 7.03
N PRO A 36 -3.04 -15.13 6.79
CA PRO A 36 -1.79 -14.79 7.47
C PRO A 36 -1.13 -13.50 6.93
N PHE A 37 -1.71 -12.88 5.92
CA PHE A 37 -1.20 -11.68 5.26
C PHE A 37 -2.07 -10.46 5.57
N PRO A 38 -1.51 -9.24 5.59
CA PRO A 38 -2.27 -8.01 5.72
C PRO A 38 -3.44 -7.97 4.73
N SER A 39 -4.66 -7.98 5.26
CA SER A 39 -5.87 -8.05 4.46
C SER A 39 -6.90 -7.02 4.93
N VAL A 40 -7.54 -6.37 3.97
CA VAL A 40 -8.50 -5.29 4.22
C VAL A 40 -9.67 -5.39 3.24
N ILE A 41 -10.85 -4.97 3.71
CA ILE A 41 -12.05 -4.77 2.90
C ILE A 41 -12.32 -3.27 2.86
N LEU A 42 -12.47 -2.77 1.65
CA LEU A 42 -12.63 -1.36 1.33
C LEU A 42 -13.95 -1.15 0.60
N ASP A 43 -14.61 -0.03 0.81
CA ASP A 43 -15.69 0.42 -0.07
C ASP A 43 -15.15 1.12 -1.33
N HIS A 44 -16.05 1.63 -2.18
CA HIS A 44 -15.68 2.32 -3.42
C HIS A 44 -14.99 3.68 -3.20
N ARG A 45 -14.94 4.17 -1.96
CA ARG A 45 -14.22 5.39 -1.53
C ARG A 45 -12.94 5.06 -0.77
N TRP A 46 -12.55 3.79 -0.72
CA TRP A 46 -11.44 3.27 0.06
C TRP A 46 -11.62 3.46 1.58
N ASP A 47 -12.84 3.68 2.06
CA ASP A 47 -13.14 3.61 3.49
C ASP A 47 -13.00 2.15 3.94
N VAL A 48 -12.32 1.94 5.07
CA VAL A 48 -12.05 0.60 5.59
C VAL A 48 -13.29 0.06 6.29
N VAL A 49 -13.79 -1.06 5.79
CA VAL A 49 -14.94 -1.78 6.33
C VAL A 49 -14.49 -2.82 7.36
N LEU A 50 -13.49 -3.62 7.01
CA LEU A 50 -12.87 -4.63 7.87
C LEU A 50 -11.38 -4.71 7.58
N ALA A 51 -10.57 -5.00 8.60
CA ALA A 51 -9.15 -5.30 8.46
C ALA A 51 -8.77 -6.39 9.45
N ASN A 52 -7.85 -7.28 9.08
CA ASN A 52 -7.36 -8.30 9.99
C ASN A 52 -6.21 -7.79 10.88
N THR A 53 -5.85 -8.59 11.88
CA THR A 53 -4.74 -8.28 12.80
C THR A 53 -3.41 -8.10 12.06
N ALA A 54 -3.17 -8.83 10.96
CA ALA A 54 -1.96 -8.67 10.16
C ALA A 54 -1.88 -7.28 9.50
N PHE A 55 -3.00 -6.74 9.02
CA PHE A 55 -3.08 -5.37 8.50
C PHE A 55 -2.85 -4.34 9.60
N ALA A 56 -3.54 -4.48 10.74
CA ALA A 56 -3.30 -3.60 11.89
C ALA A 56 -1.83 -3.64 12.35
N SER A 57 -1.22 -4.81 12.35
CA SER A 57 0.19 -5.00 12.72
C SER A 57 1.17 -4.35 11.75
N LEU A 58 0.86 -4.36 10.44
CA LEU A 58 1.67 -3.71 9.42
C LEU A 58 1.74 -2.19 9.65
N PHE A 59 0.63 -1.57 10.04
CA PHE A 59 0.52 -0.12 10.25
C PHE A 59 0.66 0.33 11.71
N ARG A 60 1.05 -0.57 12.64
CA ARG A 60 1.11 -0.27 14.08
C ARG A 60 2.01 0.91 14.48
N GLY A 61 2.99 1.24 13.64
CA GLY A 61 3.94 2.33 13.88
C GLY A 61 3.50 3.69 13.34
N VAL A 62 2.36 3.75 12.64
CA VAL A 62 1.82 4.97 12.05
C VAL A 62 1.27 5.87 13.16
N GLY A 63 1.70 7.13 13.17
CA GLY A 63 1.22 8.15 14.09
C GLY A 63 -0.26 8.47 13.90
N GLN A 64 -0.88 9.12 14.89
CA GLN A 64 -2.28 9.53 14.74
C GLN A 64 -2.42 10.65 13.71
N HIS A 65 -3.43 10.56 12.87
CA HIS A 65 -3.82 11.59 11.92
C HIS A 65 -5.35 11.75 11.90
N PRO A 66 -5.88 12.98 11.80
CA PRO A 66 -7.32 13.24 11.91
C PRO A 66 -8.17 12.52 10.85
N THR A 67 -7.67 12.37 9.62
CA THR A 67 -8.48 11.90 8.47
C THR A 67 -7.82 10.83 7.61
N ALA A 68 -6.57 10.46 7.90
CA ALA A 68 -5.75 9.66 6.99
C ALA A 68 -5.20 8.40 7.66
N MET A 69 -5.90 7.89 8.68
CA MET A 69 -5.50 6.64 9.31
C MET A 69 -5.70 5.48 8.33
N PRO A 70 -4.75 4.54 8.24
CA PRO A 70 -4.82 3.40 7.32
C PRO A 70 -5.99 2.46 7.63
N GLY A 71 -6.50 2.48 8.86
CA GLY A 71 -7.69 1.74 9.29
C GLY A 71 -9.01 2.49 9.13
N ASP A 72 -9.00 3.74 8.65
CA ASP A 72 -10.20 4.55 8.40
C ASP A 72 -10.44 4.73 6.90
N ASN A 73 -9.45 5.26 6.17
CA ASN A 73 -9.52 5.38 4.72
C ASN A 73 -8.14 5.15 4.09
N PHE A 74 -8.00 4.06 3.33
CA PHE A 74 -6.70 3.63 2.81
C PHE A 74 -6.17 4.57 1.72
N LEU A 75 -7.04 5.13 0.86
CA LEU A 75 -6.64 6.11 -0.14
C LEU A 75 -6.08 7.37 0.53
N ARG A 76 -6.77 7.91 1.53
CA ARG A 76 -6.30 9.09 2.28
C ARG A 76 -4.99 8.80 3.00
N PHE A 77 -4.82 7.61 3.56
CA PHE A 77 -3.53 7.22 4.14
C PHE A 77 -2.42 7.30 3.10
N VAL A 78 -2.61 6.71 1.91
CA VAL A 78 -1.60 6.75 0.85
C VAL A 78 -1.33 8.18 0.40
N LEU A 79 -2.35 9.03 0.24
CA LEU A 79 -2.16 10.37 -0.33
C LEU A 79 -1.69 11.42 0.68
N PHE A 80 -2.15 11.37 1.92
CA PHE A 80 -2.04 12.52 2.84
C PHE A 80 -1.34 12.22 4.17
N HIS A 81 -1.15 10.94 4.52
CA HIS A 81 -0.53 10.64 5.81
C HIS A 81 1.00 10.86 5.75
N PRO A 82 1.60 11.64 6.67
CA PRO A 82 3.04 11.91 6.64
C PRO A 82 3.89 10.63 6.78
N ASP A 83 3.42 9.68 7.58
CA ASP A 83 4.10 8.39 7.79
C ASP A 83 3.84 7.35 6.66
N ALA A 84 3.11 7.69 5.60
CA ALA A 84 2.80 6.71 4.54
C ALA A 84 4.07 6.06 3.97
N SER A 85 5.13 6.87 3.75
CA SER A 85 6.43 6.41 3.25
C SER A 85 7.24 5.56 4.23
N THR A 86 6.83 5.48 5.50
CA THR A 86 7.46 4.60 6.50
C THR A 86 7.02 3.14 6.36
N VAL A 87 5.91 2.89 5.66
CA VAL A 87 5.36 1.55 5.42
C VAL A 87 5.30 1.23 3.92
N LEU A 88 4.98 2.22 3.09
CA LEU A 88 4.84 2.07 1.65
C LEU A 88 6.16 2.47 0.97
N GLY A 89 6.99 1.48 0.62
CA GLY A 89 8.27 1.73 -0.03
C GLY A 89 8.10 2.38 -1.41
N GLU A 90 9.08 3.18 -1.85
CA GLU A 90 8.99 3.96 -3.10
C GLU A 90 7.63 4.66 -3.27
N HIS A 91 7.19 5.28 -2.17
CA HIS A 91 5.81 5.73 -1.95
C HIS A 91 5.20 6.46 -3.15
N GLU A 92 5.92 7.41 -3.74
CA GLU A 92 5.40 8.23 -4.85
C GLU A 92 5.09 7.40 -6.11
N SER A 93 6.09 6.68 -6.64
CA SER A 93 5.99 5.95 -7.90
C SER A 93 5.19 4.65 -7.79
N SER A 94 5.29 3.99 -6.65
CA SER A 94 4.80 2.62 -6.47
C SER A 94 3.49 2.55 -5.69
N TRP A 95 3.04 3.64 -5.06
CA TRP A 95 1.78 3.71 -4.31
C TRP A 95 0.92 4.91 -4.66
N CYS A 96 1.46 6.13 -4.51
CA CYS A 96 0.70 7.37 -4.68
C CYS A 96 0.12 7.51 -6.10
N LEU A 97 0.97 7.44 -7.14
CA LEU A 97 0.51 7.60 -8.53
C LEU A 97 -0.49 6.52 -8.97
N PRO A 98 -0.27 5.21 -8.69
CA PRO A 98 -1.31 4.20 -8.95
C PRO A 98 -2.62 4.44 -8.20
N MET A 99 -2.58 4.91 -6.95
CA MET A 99 -3.80 5.22 -6.19
C MET A 99 -4.51 6.46 -6.75
N LEU A 100 -3.78 7.49 -7.19
CA LEU A 100 -4.34 8.63 -7.90
C LEU A 100 -4.99 8.21 -9.24
N ALA A 101 -4.40 7.25 -9.95
CA ALA A 101 -4.96 6.71 -11.19
C ALA A 101 -6.32 6.03 -10.95
N GLN A 102 -6.40 5.18 -9.91
CA GLN A 102 -7.66 4.54 -9.53
C GLN A 102 -8.70 5.56 -9.05
N PHE A 103 -8.27 6.54 -8.26
CA PHE A 103 -9.13 7.62 -7.81
C PHE A 103 -9.70 8.43 -8.99
N ALA A 104 -8.87 8.79 -9.98
CA ALA A 104 -9.32 9.51 -11.17
C ALA A 104 -10.40 8.72 -11.93
N ALA A 105 -10.19 7.41 -12.12
CA ALA A 105 -11.17 6.52 -12.75
C ALA A 105 -12.47 6.41 -11.94
N ALA A 106 -12.39 6.37 -10.60
CA ALA A 106 -13.56 6.33 -9.74
C ALA A 106 -14.36 7.63 -9.79
N VAL A 107 -13.69 8.80 -9.79
CA VAL A 107 -14.34 10.12 -9.93
C VAL A 107 -15.03 10.25 -11.28
N GLU A 108 -14.40 9.77 -12.37
CA GLU A 108 -15.01 9.77 -13.70
C GLU A 108 -16.28 8.91 -13.73
N ARG A 109 -16.23 7.71 -13.15
CA ARG A 109 -17.38 6.80 -13.09
C ARG A 109 -18.49 7.27 -12.15
N HIS A 110 -18.13 7.93 -11.05
CA HIS A 110 -19.04 8.30 -9.96
C HIS A 110 -18.99 9.81 -9.65
N GLY A 111 -19.15 10.65 -10.69
CA GLY A 111 -18.97 12.11 -10.58
C GLY A 111 -19.84 12.81 -9.53
N HIS A 112 -21.01 12.25 -9.19
CA HIS A 112 -21.92 12.81 -8.18
C HIS A 112 -21.65 12.30 -6.75
N ASP A 113 -20.69 11.40 -6.56
CA ASP A 113 -20.38 10.88 -5.24
C ASP A 113 -19.71 11.96 -4.35
N HIS A 114 -20.45 12.42 -3.34
CA HIS A 114 -19.98 13.51 -2.46
C HIS A 114 -18.70 13.16 -1.68
N GLY A 115 -18.46 11.88 -1.39
CA GLY A 115 -17.26 11.43 -0.68
C GLY A 115 -16.02 11.49 -1.57
N LEU A 116 -16.12 11.00 -2.80
CA LEU A 116 -15.05 11.14 -3.80
C LEU A 116 -14.78 12.61 -4.13
N GLN A 117 -15.83 13.44 -4.23
CA GLN A 117 -15.67 14.88 -4.43
C GLN A 117 -15.03 15.58 -3.21
N ALA A 118 -15.19 15.05 -1.99
CA ALA A 118 -14.47 15.55 -0.82
C ALA A 118 -12.97 15.28 -0.93
N ILE A 119 -12.58 14.05 -1.30
CA ILE A 119 -11.18 13.69 -1.55
C ILE A 119 -10.60 14.54 -2.68
N ARG A 120 -11.37 14.79 -3.76
CA ARG A 120 -10.93 15.67 -4.86
C ARG A 120 -10.62 17.09 -4.38
N ARG A 121 -11.40 17.62 -3.45
CA ARG A 121 -11.17 18.94 -2.83
C ARG A 121 -9.95 18.92 -1.91
N GLU A 122 -9.74 17.86 -1.14
CA GLU A 122 -8.53 17.67 -0.33
C GLU A 122 -7.28 17.68 -1.22
N ILE A 123 -7.30 16.94 -2.35
CA ILE A 123 -6.23 16.97 -3.37
C ILE A 123 -6.01 18.40 -3.89
N ALA A 124 -7.09 19.15 -4.19
CA ALA A 124 -6.99 20.51 -4.73
C ALA A 124 -6.38 21.52 -3.74
N GLN A 125 -6.48 21.25 -2.44
CA GLN A 125 -5.98 22.14 -1.38
C GLN A 125 -4.48 21.97 -1.15
N ASP A 126 -3.90 20.84 -1.53
CA ASP A 126 -2.46 20.59 -1.50
C ASP A 126 -1.85 20.89 -2.89
N PRO A 127 -1.03 21.95 -3.05
CA PRO A 127 -0.45 22.30 -4.35
C PRO A 127 0.42 21.20 -4.97
N ILE A 128 1.10 20.40 -4.14
CA ILE A 128 1.95 19.30 -4.61
C ILE A 128 1.05 18.17 -5.11
N MET A 129 0.02 17.80 -4.34
CA MET A 129 -0.91 16.75 -4.73
C MET A 129 -1.75 17.14 -5.95
N GLU A 130 -2.19 18.39 -6.04
CA GLU A 130 -2.92 18.89 -7.21
C GLU A 130 -2.04 18.88 -8.47
N ALA A 131 -0.76 19.23 -8.35
CA ALA A 131 0.19 19.14 -9.45
C ALA A 131 0.45 17.67 -9.86
N ALA A 132 0.59 16.77 -8.89
CA ALA A 132 0.70 15.33 -9.13
C ALA A 132 -0.55 14.80 -9.85
N TYR A 133 -1.75 15.19 -9.44
CA TYR A 133 -3.01 14.77 -10.06
C TYR A 133 -3.19 15.31 -11.48
N ARG A 134 -2.96 16.63 -11.70
CA ARG A 134 -3.20 17.26 -13.02
C ARG A 134 -2.11 16.99 -14.05
N HIS A 135 -0.86 16.89 -13.61
CA HIS A 135 0.30 16.89 -14.50
C HIS A 135 1.15 15.62 -14.35
N GLY A 136 1.40 15.19 -13.10
CA GLY A 136 2.19 14.00 -12.81
C GLY A 136 1.53 12.71 -13.31
N LEU A 137 0.26 12.50 -12.97
CA LEU A 137 -0.51 11.31 -13.29
C LEU A 137 -0.61 11.06 -14.81
N PRO A 138 -1.00 12.03 -15.65
CA PRO A 138 -1.01 11.82 -17.10
C PRO A 138 0.37 11.49 -17.68
N HIS A 139 1.45 12.08 -17.14
CA HIS A 139 2.80 11.76 -17.58
C HIS A 139 3.20 10.34 -17.18
N TRP A 140 2.91 9.96 -15.94
CA TRP A 140 3.17 8.63 -15.40
C TRP A 140 2.43 7.55 -16.22
N ILE A 141 1.12 7.69 -16.46
CA ILE A 141 0.34 6.73 -17.27
C ILE A 141 0.96 6.54 -18.66
N ARG A 142 1.40 7.62 -19.32
CA ARG A 142 2.09 7.52 -20.63
C ARG A 142 3.42 6.79 -20.55
N ALA A 143 4.14 6.90 -19.44
CA ALA A 143 5.45 6.27 -19.25
C ALA A 143 5.33 4.77 -18.89
N VAL A 144 4.38 4.40 -18.03
CA VAL A 144 4.26 3.03 -17.51
C VAL A 144 3.19 2.18 -18.22
N GLY A 145 2.32 2.82 -19.02
CA GLY A 145 1.22 2.20 -19.74
C GLY A 145 -0.04 1.99 -18.88
N GLU A 146 -1.20 1.87 -19.54
CA GLU A 146 -2.50 1.75 -18.87
C GLU A 146 -2.61 0.51 -17.97
N GLN A 147 -1.87 -0.56 -18.28
CA GLN A 147 -1.86 -1.79 -17.48
C GLN A 147 -1.24 -1.59 -16.09
N ALA A 148 -0.38 -0.58 -15.90
CA ALA A 148 0.19 -0.26 -14.59
C ALA A 148 -0.84 0.35 -13.61
N VAL A 149 -2.02 0.74 -14.10
CA VAL A 149 -3.16 1.19 -13.28
C VAL A 149 -3.88 0.00 -12.63
N VAL A 150 -3.74 -1.21 -13.19
CA VAL A 150 -4.35 -2.41 -12.63
C VAL A 150 -3.73 -2.72 -11.26
N GLN A 151 -4.59 -2.72 -10.24
CA GLN A 151 -4.17 -2.96 -8.87
C GLN A 151 -3.89 -4.44 -8.62
N ASP A 152 -4.80 -5.31 -9.02
CA ASP A 152 -4.68 -6.75 -8.84
C ASP A 152 -3.44 -7.30 -9.55
N GLY A 153 -2.69 -8.14 -8.84
CA GLY A 153 -1.45 -8.72 -9.33
C GLY A 153 -0.26 -7.75 -9.33
N SER A 154 -0.41 -6.46 -9.02
CA SER A 154 0.73 -5.54 -8.94
C SER A 154 1.69 -5.94 -7.82
N VAL A 155 2.99 -5.76 -8.04
CA VAL A 155 4.04 -5.97 -7.01
C VAL A 155 4.54 -4.61 -6.57
N ARG A 156 4.57 -4.37 -5.26
CA ARG A 156 4.90 -3.08 -4.67
C ARG A 156 5.90 -3.20 -3.53
N PRO A 157 6.89 -2.30 -3.44
CA PRO A 157 7.79 -2.24 -2.30
C PRO A 157 7.06 -1.86 -1.01
N LEU A 158 7.46 -2.48 0.09
CA LEU A 158 6.86 -2.37 1.42
C LEU A 158 7.97 -2.37 2.47
N LEU A 159 7.82 -1.54 3.50
CA LEU A 159 8.68 -1.50 4.68
C LEU A 159 7.93 -2.12 5.85
N HIS A 160 8.20 -3.40 6.09
CA HIS A 160 7.51 -4.17 7.11
C HIS A 160 8.13 -3.93 8.51
N PRO A 161 7.33 -3.71 9.57
CA PRO A 161 7.84 -3.36 10.90
C PRO A 161 8.49 -4.53 11.65
N ASP A 162 8.28 -5.77 11.23
CA ASP A 162 9.10 -6.92 11.64
C ASP A 162 10.43 -6.92 10.87
N PRO A 163 11.60 -6.79 11.55
CA PRO A 163 12.92 -6.79 10.92
C PRO A 163 13.26 -8.05 10.12
N ARG A 164 12.57 -9.17 10.35
CA ARG A 164 12.73 -10.39 9.55
C ARG A 164 12.37 -10.13 8.07
N TRP A 165 11.37 -9.29 7.85
CA TRP A 165 10.97 -8.82 6.53
C TRP A 165 11.72 -7.53 6.18
N GLY A 166 11.63 -6.49 7.03
CA GLY A 166 12.22 -5.18 6.76
C GLY A 166 11.73 -4.61 5.42
N ALA A 167 12.65 -4.08 4.61
CA ALA A 167 12.36 -3.72 3.23
C ALA A 167 12.12 -4.98 2.38
N THR A 168 10.92 -5.09 1.82
CA THR A 168 10.43 -6.24 1.08
C THR A 168 9.51 -5.81 -0.05
N GLU A 169 8.99 -6.76 -0.83
CA GLU A 169 7.89 -6.52 -1.76
C GLU A 169 6.61 -7.22 -1.28
N CYS A 170 5.45 -6.70 -1.65
CA CYS A 170 4.18 -7.40 -1.56
C CYS A 170 3.53 -7.50 -2.94
N ARG A 171 2.81 -8.59 -3.18
CA ARG A 171 1.85 -8.66 -4.28
C ARG A 171 0.48 -8.23 -3.76
N VAL A 172 -0.14 -7.30 -4.45
CA VAL A 172 -1.53 -6.93 -4.21
C VAL A 172 -2.41 -7.98 -4.89
N VAL A 173 -3.30 -8.61 -4.13
CA VAL A 173 -4.27 -9.58 -4.63
C VAL A 173 -5.67 -9.11 -4.28
N ASP A 174 -6.50 -8.91 -5.31
CA ASP A 174 -7.88 -8.48 -5.18
C ASP A 174 -8.80 -9.68 -5.40
N GLU A 175 -9.12 -10.41 -4.33
CA GLU A 175 -10.03 -11.56 -4.38
C GLU A 175 -11.33 -11.22 -3.64
N THR A 176 -12.31 -10.71 -4.37
CA THR A 176 -13.58 -10.24 -3.79
C THR A 176 -14.71 -11.21 -4.15
N PRO A 177 -15.29 -11.96 -3.19
CA PRO A 177 -16.47 -12.78 -3.44
C PRO A 177 -17.66 -11.95 -3.92
N SER A 178 -18.53 -12.57 -4.73
CA SER A 178 -19.68 -11.89 -5.33
C SER A 178 -20.61 -11.21 -4.32
N SER A 179 -20.76 -11.77 -3.11
CA SER A 179 -21.53 -11.14 -2.03
C SER A 179 -20.93 -9.81 -1.57
N LEU A 180 -19.61 -9.69 -1.46
CA LEU A 180 -18.95 -8.43 -1.13
C LEU A 180 -19.02 -7.44 -2.31
N GLN A 181 -18.84 -7.92 -3.54
CA GLN A 181 -18.96 -7.08 -4.75
C GLN A 181 -20.35 -6.43 -4.84
N LYS A 182 -21.43 -7.21 -4.57
CA LYS A 182 -22.81 -6.71 -4.55
C LYS A 182 -23.06 -5.64 -3.49
N MET A 183 -22.27 -5.63 -2.41
CA MET A 183 -22.30 -4.61 -1.38
C MET A 183 -21.43 -3.39 -1.71
N GLY A 184 -20.76 -3.38 -2.88
CA GLY A 184 -19.85 -2.31 -3.28
C GLY A 184 -18.48 -2.38 -2.60
N TYR A 185 -18.13 -3.53 -2.03
CA TYR A 185 -16.87 -3.74 -1.33
C TYR A 185 -15.84 -4.47 -2.20
N THR A 186 -14.57 -4.18 -1.96
CA THR A 186 -13.42 -4.87 -2.53
C THR A 186 -12.56 -5.41 -1.39
N ARG A 187 -12.13 -6.67 -1.49
CA ARG A 187 -11.12 -7.24 -0.60
C ARG A 187 -9.75 -7.15 -1.28
N GLN A 188 -8.79 -6.62 -0.54
CA GLN A 188 -7.39 -6.58 -0.92
C GLN A 188 -6.55 -7.37 0.09
N THR A 189 -5.54 -8.09 -0.40
CA THR A 189 -4.55 -8.79 0.43
C THR A 189 -3.14 -8.46 -0.06
N LEU A 190 -2.24 -8.09 0.85
CA LEU A 190 -0.83 -7.81 0.56
C LEU A 190 0.01 -9.05 0.86
N VAL A 191 0.21 -9.90 -0.14
CA VAL A 191 0.99 -11.13 0.01
C VAL A 191 2.48 -10.78 0.03
N LEU A 192 3.11 -10.88 1.20
CA LEU A 192 4.53 -10.59 1.36
C LEU A 192 5.36 -11.60 0.55
N ARG A 193 6.29 -11.08 -0.25
CA ARG A 193 7.24 -11.89 -1.02
C ARG A 193 8.56 -11.87 -0.30
N GLU A 194 9.14 -13.03 -0.05
CA GLU A 194 10.53 -13.09 0.36
C GLU A 194 11.37 -12.50 -0.78
N VAL A 195 11.99 -11.34 -0.53
CA VAL A 195 13.15 -10.93 -1.32
C VAL A 195 14.17 -12.02 -1.05
N ARG A 196 14.36 -12.94 -2.00
CA ARG A 196 15.50 -13.86 -1.95
C ARG A 196 16.73 -12.98 -1.85
N ARG A 197 17.20 -12.77 -0.61
CA ARG A 197 18.55 -12.30 -0.37
C ARG A 197 19.39 -13.42 -0.95
N ASP A 198 19.85 -13.26 -2.19
CA ASP A 198 21.06 -13.90 -2.65
C ASP A 198 22.14 -13.45 -1.68
N ARG A 199 22.22 -14.13 -0.54
CA ARG A 199 23.37 -14.04 0.34
C ARG A 199 24.53 -14.37 -0.59
N PRO A 200 25.52 -13.49 -0.78
CA PRO A 200 26.72 -13.90 -1.45
C PRO A 200 27.21 -15.10 -0.67
N ARG A 201 27.19 -16.28 -1.29
CA ARG A 201 27.88 -17.45 -0.76
C ARG A 201 29.30 -16.96 -0.54
N VAL A 202 29.67 -16.74 0.71
CA VAL A 202 31.06 -16.57 1.10
C VAL A 202 31.73 -17.86 0.68
N ARG A 203 32.25 -17.88 -0.55
CA ARG A 203 33.18 -18.90 -1.00
C ARG A 203 34.32 -18.77 -0.03
N GLY A 204 34.37 -19.67 0.94
CA GLY A 204 35.45 -19.75 1.90
C GLY A 204 36.75 -19.63 1.13
N ALA A 205 37.50 -18.56 1.42
CA ALA A 205 38.83 -18.38 0.90
C ALA A 205 39.67 -19.54 1.44
N ARG A 206 39.76 -20.61 0.64
CA ARG A 206 40.68 -21.70 0.87
C ARG A 206 42.06 -21.12 0.64
N ARG A 207 42.68 -20.64 1.72
CA ARG A 207 44.12 -20.33 1.78
C ARG A 207 44.85 -21.57 1.28
N VAL A 208 45.41 -21.50 0.09
CA VAL A 208 46.50 -22.36 -0.34
C VAL A 208 47.67 -21.43 -0.59
N ALA A 209 48.60 -21.45 0.36
CA ALA A 209 49.91 -20.84 0.21
C ALA A 209 50.63 -21.54 -0.94
N ASN A 210 51.08 -20.80 -1.94
CA ASN A 210 52.10 -21.28 -2.87
C ASN A 210 53.24 -20.26 -2.90
N HIS A 211 54.34 -20.66 -2.27
CA HIS A 211 55.63 -20.00 -2.32
C HIS A 211 56.20 -20.11 -3.73
N LEU A 212 56.62 -18.99 -4.31
CA LEU A 212 57.56 -18.98 -5.43
C LEU A 212 58.90 -18.41 -4.94
N ARG A 213 59.94 -19.24 -5.16
CA ARG A 213 61.33 -19.09 -4.73
C ARG A 213 62.12 -18.28 -5.77
N VAL A 214 63.06 -17.48 -5.28
CA VAL A 214 64.07 -16.74 -6.05
C VAL A 214 65.10 -17.70 -6.66
N VAL A 215 65.54 -17.44 -7.89
CA VAL A 215 66.67 -18.10 -8.56
C VAL A 215 67.83 -17.10 -8.68
N PRO A 216 69.07 -17.45 -8.28
CA PRO A 216 70.22 -16.57 -8.48
C PRO A 216 70.77 -16.65 -9.91
N THR A 217 71.18 -15.51 -10.44
CA THR A 217 71.92 -15.36 -11.70
C THR A 217 73.37 -15.80 -11.52
N SER A 218 73.86 -16.71 -12.37
CA SER A 218 75.30 -16.96 -12.53
C SER A 218 75.84 -16.16 -13.71
N GLU A 219 76.95 -15.49 -13.46
CA GLU A 219 77.75 -14.72 -14.42
C GLU A 219 78.43 -15.64 -15.45
N GLY A 220 78.60 -15.09 -16.65
CA GLY A 220 79.43 -15.59 -17.74
C GLY A 220 79.72 -14.45 -18.71
#